data_AF-A0A850BDD3-F1
#
_entry.id   AF-A0A850BDD3-F1
#
_cell.length_a   1.000
_cell.length_b   1.000
_cell.length_c   1.000
_cell.angle_alpha   90.00
_cell.angle_beta   90.00
_cell.angle_gamma   90.00
#
_symmetry.space_group_name_H-M   'P 1'
#
loop_
_entity.id
_entity.type
_entity.pdbx_description
1 polymer ?
#
loop_
_entity_poly.entity_id
_entity_poly.type
_entity_poly.pdbx_seq_one_letter_code
_entity_poly.pdbx_strand_id
1 'polypeptide(L)'
;MDGRSSPAAFDHFAVFNLFLFQSRFLAFIVVLGALGCSPGSRKGEPPPAASPGAASSASAPPVAKPPSPRLSDPLWIRARDEDPLERARLAEAFGAAELLLALDDGGQVAETALAALPFADDADIALGPLGLRALQAAPSELSPLLETILAVAGKPARPREPLDPEGARACAEAMLAIASRTSLAREPRALAVSAARALAEKGVVFDRSRIPSDLDPNP
;
A
#
# COMPACT_ATOMS: atom_id res chain seq x y z
N MET A 1 -22.57 53.01 24.10
CA MET A 1 -21.09 52.95 24.23
C MET A 1 -20.66 51.54 23.86
N ASP A 2 -20.89 51.07 22.63
CA ASP A 2 -20.34 51.54 21.34
C ASP A 2 -18.82 51.47 21.29
N GLY A 3 -18.30 50.53 20.50
CA GLY A 3 -16.86 50.42 20.26
C GLY A 3 -16.42 49.33 19.30
N ARG A 4 -16.98 49.33 18.07
CA ARG A 4 -16.34 49.03 16.76
C ARG A 4 -15.37 47.82 16.69
N SER A 5 -15.72 46.76 15.97
CA SER A 5 -15.59 46.64 14.50
C SER A 5 -14.16 46.86 13.97
N SER A 6 -13.48 45.77 13.64
CA SER A 6 -12.83 45.60 12.32
C SER A 6 -12.55 44.13 12.00
N PRO A 7 -13.20 43.60 10.94
CA PRO A 7 -12.83 42.39 10.22
C PRO A 7 -12.05 42.73 8.93
N ALA A 8 -11.00 41.99 8.61
CA ALA A 8 -10.29 41.88 7.32
C ALA A 8 -8.92 41.24 7.60
N ALA A 9 -8.28 40.43 6.77
CA ALA A 9 -8.57 39.84 5.48
C ALA A 9 -7.47 38.78 5.30
N PHE A 10 -7.80 37.57 4.90
CA PHE A 10 -6.85 36.67 4.24
C PHE A 10 -7.57 35.92 3.12
N ASP A 11 -7.44 36.53 1.94
CA ASP A 11 -7.26 35.93 0.63
C ASP A 11 -8.21 34.82 0.16
N HIS A 12 -9.29 35.31 -0.43
CA HIS A 12 -9.79 35.03 -1.79
C HIS A 12 -8.80 34.40 -2.83
N PHE A 13 -8.22 33.23 -2.54
CA PHE A 13 -7.49 32.43 -3.54
C PHE A 13 -7.88 30.95 -3.45
N ALA A 14 -9.04 30.59 -4.03
CA ALA A 14 -9.35 29.25 -4.60
C ALA A 14 -10.81 29.05 -5.03
N VAL A 15 -11.66 30.08 -5.08
CA VAL A 15 -13.06 29.95 -5.58
C VAL A 15 -13.13 29.85 -7.13
N PHE A 16 -12.00 29.83 -7.83
CA PHE A 16 -11.95 29.85 -9.31
C PHE A 16 -11.43 28.55 -9.96
N ASN A 17 -11.66 27.38 -9.35
CA ASN A 17 -11.44 26.09 -10.01
C ASN A 17 -12.62 25.12 -9.84
N LEU A 18 -13.81 25.68 -9.62
CA LEU A 18 -15.07 24.94 -9.51
C LEU A 18 -15.87 25.05 -10.81
N PHE A 19 -15.32 24.81 -12.01
CA PHE A 19 -16.16 24.71 -13.22
C PHE A 19 -15.57 23.95 -14.44
N LEU A 20 -14.42 23.27 -14.33
CA LEU A 20 -13.80 22.59 -15.49
C LEU A 20 -13.31 21.15 -15.23
N PHE A 21 -14.02 20.36 -14.43
CA PHE A 21 -13.72 18.92 -14.33
C PHE A 21 -14.99 18.03 -14.34
N GLN A 22 -16.01 18.47 -15.07
CA GLN A 22 -17.29 17.78 -15.27
C GLN A 22 -17.49 17.29 -16.72
N SER A 23 -16.42 17.13 -17.51
CA SER A 23 -16.57 16.74 -18.93
C SER A 23 -15.36 15.99 -19.48
N ARG A 24 -15.08 14.78 -18.99
CA ARG A 24 -14.39 13.72 -19.77
C ARG A 24 -14.82 12.31 -19.35
N PHE A 25 -16.13 12.11 -19.15
CA PHE A 25 -16.77 10.80 -19.22
C PHE A 25 -17.59 10.77 -20.51
N LEU A 26 -17.00 10.35 -21.62
CA LEU A 26 -17.59 9.60 -22.73
C LEU A 26 -16.69 9.68 -23.97
N ALA A 27 -16.73 8.60 -24.75
CA ALA A 27 -16.19 8.43 -26.10
C ALA A 27 -14.69 8.14 -26.21
N PHE A 28 -14.34 6.85 -26.32
CA PHE A 28 -14.01 6.30 -27.64
C PHE A 28 -14.08 4.76 -27.60
N ILE A 29 -15.16 4.22 -28.17
CA ILE A 29 -15.29 2.83 -28.63
C ILE A 29 -14.93 2.84 -30.12
N VAL A 30 -14.33 1.74 -30.60
CA VAL A 30 -14.24 1.26 -32.00
C VAL A 30 -13.06 1.76 -32.85
N VAL A 31 -12.09 0.86 -33.07
CA VAL A 31 -11.51 0.47 -34.38
C VAL A 31 -10.98 -0.98 -34.21
N LEU A 32 -11.77 -2.04 -34.41
CA LEU A 32 -11.98 -2.79 -35.66
C LEU A 32 -10.78 -2.84 -36.64
N GLY A 33 -10.17 -4.03 -36.80
CA GLY A 33 -9.74 -4.51 -38.13
C GLY A 33 -8.38 -5.23 -38.23
N ALA A 34 -8.42 -6.56 -38.36
CA ALA A 34 -7.76 -7.40 -39.40
C ALA A 34 -7.64 -8.86 -38.90
N LEU A 35 -8.56 -9.74 -39.27
CA LEU A 35 -8.44 -10.70 -40.38
C LEU A 35 -7.25 -11.68 -40.27
N GLY A 36 -7.53 -12.86 -39.72
CA GLY A 36 -6.73 -14.07 -39.87
C GLY A 36 -7.65 -15.28 -39.97
N CYS A 37 -8.10 -15.59 -41.20
CA CYS A 37 -8.84 -16.81 -41.53
C CYS A 37 -7.95 -18.04 -41.35
N SER A 38 -8.45 -19.08 -40.67
CA SER A 38 -7.98 -20.45 -40.91
C SER A 38 -9.16 -21.42 -40.84
N PRO A 39 -9.61 -21.99 -41.99
CA PRO A 39 -10.61 -23.04 -42.02
C PRO A 39 -9.93 -24.41 -41.93
N GLY A 40 -10.41 -25.26 -41.03
CA GLY A 40 -9.88 -26.60 -40.84
C GLY A 40 -10.85 -27.55 -40.16
N SER A 41 -12.06 -27.68 -40.70
CA SER A 41 -13.02 -28.72 -40.31
C SER A 41 -12.48 -30.10 -40.71
N ARG A 42 -12.20 -30.98 -39.74
CA ARG A 42 -12.30 -32.43 -39.92
C ARG A 42 -13.36 -32.99 -38.99
N LYS A 43 -14.44 -33.45 -39.63
CA LYS A 43 -15.46 -34.36 -39.09
C LYS A 43 -14.78 -35.71 -38.80
N GLY A 44 -14.94 -36.22 -37.59
CA GLY A 44 -14.60 -37.58 -37.22
C GLY A 44 -15.44 -38.01 -36.01
N GLU A 45 -16.38 -38.92 -36.27
CA GLU A 45 -16.89 -40.01 -35.41
C GLU A 45 -16.98 -39.79 -33.88
N PRO A 46 -18.18 -39.91 -33.26
CA PRO A 46 -18.29 -40.09 -31.82
C PRO A 46 -18.21 -41.58 -31.41
N PRO A 47 -17.18 -42.02 -30.66
CA PRO A 47 -17.27 -43.27 -29.90
C PRO A 47 -18.02 -43.06 -28.56
N PRO A 48 -18.63 -44.12 -28.01
CA PRO A 48 -19.47 -44.04 -26.82
C PRO A 48 -18.68 -44.02 -25.51
N ALA A 49 -19.27 -43.35 -24.51
CA ALA A 49 -19.19 -43.62 -23.07
C ALA A 49 -17.85 -44.12 -22.48
N ALA A 50 -17.12 -43.21 -21.84
CA ALA A 50 -16.29 -43.55 -20.68
C ALA A 50 -16.32 -42.38 -19.69
N SER A 51 -16.80 -42.65 -18.48
CA SER A 51 -16.78 -41.72 -17.35
C SER A 51 -15.36 -41.18 -17.13
N PRO A 52 -15.15 -39.86 -17.05
CA PRO A 52 -13.89 -39.34 -16.53
C PRO A 52 -13.86 -39.63 -15.04
N GLY A 53 -13.17 -40.71 -14.68
CA GLY A 53 -12.78 -40.95 -13.30
C GLY A 53 -12.08 -39.71 -12.77
N ALA A 54 -12.54 -39.23 -11.62
CA ALA A 54 -11.94 -38.14 -10.89
C ALA A 54 -10.46 -38.47 -10.65
N ALA A 55 -9.56 -37.93 -11.47
CA ALA A 55 -8.15 -37.96 -11.21
C ALA A 55 -7.91 -37.06 -9.99
N SER A 56 -7.86 -37.66 -8.81
CA SER A 56 -7.31 -37.06 -7.60
C SER A 56 -5.91 -36.56 -7.95
N SER A 57 -5.81 -35.27 -8.26
CA SER A 57 -4.53 -34.58 -8.31
C SER A 57 -3.98 -34.60 -6.90
N ALA A 58 -3.07 -35.55 -6.65
CA ALA A 58 -2.31 -35.60 -5.42
C ALA A 58 -1.50 -34.30 -5.33
N SER A 59 -1.94 -33.36 -4.49
CA SER A 59 -1.14 -32.19 -4.14
C SER A 59 0.20 -32.67 -3.63
N ALA A 60 1.26 -32.41 -4.41
CA ALA A 60 2.61 -32.59 -3.93
C ALA A 60 2.79 -31.76 -2.64
N PRO A 61 3.45 -32.29 -1.60
CA PRO A 61 3.67 -31.55 -0.38
C PRO A 61 4.49 -30.29 -0.67
N PRO A 62 4.22 -29.17 0.01
CA PRO A 62 4.95 -27.94 -0.18
C PRO A 62 6.44 -28.16 0.10
N VAL A 63 7.31 -27.84 -0.86
CA VAL A 63 8.76 -27.86 -0.68
C VAL A 63 9.13 -26.72 0.27
N ALA A 64 9.77 -27.03 1.39
CA ALA A 64 10.22 -26.03 2.34
C ALA A 64 11.22 -25.07 1.69
N LYS A 65 10.98 -23.76 1.80
CA LYS A 65 11.90 -22.71 1.32
C LYS A 65 13.21 -22.81 2.14
N PRO A 66 14.40 -22.71 1.51
CA PRO A 66 15.66 -22.67 2.25
C PRO A 66 15.70 -21.47 3.22
N PRO A 67 16.44 -21.56 4.33
CA PRO A 67 16.57 -20.46 5.28
C PRO A 67 17.17 -19.23 4.59
N SER A 68 16.64 -18.05 4.90
CA SER A 68 17.15 -16.79 4.35
C SER A 68 18.59 -16.54 4.79
N PRO A 69 19.51 -16.12 3.89
CA PRO A 69 20.88 -15.75 4.26
C PRO A 69 20.93 -14.57 5.26
N ARG A 70 19.88 -13.75 5.31
CA ARG A 70 19.73 -12.62 6.24
C ARG A 70 19.71 -13.06 7.71
N LEU A 71 19.30 -14.30 7.99
CA LEU A 71 19.30 -14.84 9.36
C LEU A 71 20.71 -14.98 9.96
N SER A 72 21.72 -15.13 9.10
CA SER A 72 23.12 -15.25 9.51
C SER A 72 23.93 -13.95 9.36
N ASP A 73 23.31 -12.89 8.82
CA ASP A 73 23.99 -11.61 8.59
C ASP A 73 24.14 -10.82 9.91
N PRO A 74 25.37 -10.43 10.32
CA PRO A 74 25.60 -9.67 11.54
C PRO A 74 24.85 -8.33 11.63
N LEU A 75 24.51 -7.68 10.51
CA LEU A 75 23.72 -6.45 10.53
C LEU A 75 22.26 -6.75 10.89
N TRP A 76 21.69 -7.78 10.26
CA TRP A 76 20.32 -8.24 10.54
C TRP A 76 20.18 -8.75 11.98
N ILE A 77 21.17 -9.50 12.47
CA ILE A 77 21.20 -10.00 13.85
C ILE A 77 21.18 -8.84 14.87
N ARG A 78 21.96 -7.77 14.62
CA ARG A 78 22.02 -6.60 15.52
C ARG A 78 20.76 -5.74 15.47
N ALA A 79 20.22 -5.50 14.27
CA ALA A 79 19.02 -4.69 14.08
C ALA A 79 17.72 -5.34 14.60
N ARG A 80 17.80 -6.64 14.92
CA ARG A 80 16.73 -7.46 15.47
C ARG A 80 16.34 -7.03 16.87
N ASP A 81 17.32 -6.63 17.67
CA ASP A 81 17.11 -6.06 18.99
C ASP A 81 16.48 -4.67 18.79
N GLU A 82 15.61 -4.23 19.69
CA GLU A 82 14.80 -3.00 19.52
C GLU A 82 15.59 -1.68 19.55
N ASP A 83 16.89 -1.72 19.22
CA ASP A 83 17.78 -0.57 19.11
C ASP A 83 17.52 0.21 17.79
N PRO A 84 17.01 1.45 17.87
CA PRO A 84 16.79 2.28 16.68
C PRO A 84 18.07 2.56 15.89
N LEU A 85 19.24 2.61 16.54
CA LEU A 85 20.50 2.91 15.87
C LEU A 85 20.95 1.76 14.96
N GLU A 86 20.82 0.52 15.42
CA GLU A 86 21.16 -0.65 14.60
C GLU A 86 20.16 -0.83 13.45
N ARG A 87 18.87 -0.52 13.65
CA ARG A 87 17.86 -0.46 12.58
C ARG A 87 18.17 0.61 11.54
N ALA A 88 18.62 1.79 11.97
CA ALA A 88 19.06 2.84 11.07
C ALA A 88 20.27 2.43 10.23
N ARG A 89 21.27 1.78 10.85
CA ARG A 89 22.44 1.24 10.12
C ARG A 89 22.04 0.17 9.11
N LEU A 90 21.09 -0.70 9.45
CA LEU A 90 20.55 -1.67 8.51
C LEU A 90 19.87 -0.97 7.33
N ALA A 91 19.04 0.03 7.61
CA ALA A 91 18.33 0.78 6.57
C ALA A 91 19.26 1.59 5.67
N GLU A 92 20.32 2.17 6.20
CA GLU A 92 21.36 2.85 5.42
C GLU A 92 22.12 1.87 4.51
N ALA A 93 22.42 0.66 5.00
CA ALA A 93 23.16 -0.34 4.26
C ALA A 93 22.37 -0.96 3.09
N PHE A 94 21.07 -1.17 3.25
CA PHE A 94 20.24 -1.90 2.29
C PHE A 94 19.25 -1.01 1.51
N GLY A 95 18.79 0.11 2.07
CA GLY A 95 17.75 0.95 1.48
C GLY A 95 16.36 0.31 1.51
N ALA A 96 15.34 1.08 1.14
CA ALA A 96 13.94 0.65 1.25
C ALA A 96 13.59 -0.51 0.30
N ALA A 97 14.18 -0.56 -0.90
CA ALA A 97 13.91 -1.60 -1.89
C ALA A 97 14.32 -3.01 -1.40
N GLU A 98 15.52 -3.16 -0.85
CA GLU A 98 15.99 -4.45 -0.32
C GLU A 98 15.25 -4.85 0.96
N LEU A 99 14.88 -3.89 1.80
CA LEU A 99 14.05 -4.15 2.98
C LEU A 99 12.66 -4.66 2.60
N LEU A 100 12.07 -4.15 1.52
CA LEU A 100 10.81 -4.68 0.99
C LEU A 100 10.94 -6.11 0.48
N LEU A 101 12.04 -6.46 -0.18
CA LEU A 101 12.31 -7.83 -0.62
C LEU A 101 12.45 -8.79 0.56
N ALA A 102 13.04 -8.31 1.67
CA ALA A 102 13.20 -9.09 2.88
C ALA A 102 11.86 -9.46 3.57
N LEU A 103 10.77 -8.76 3.26
CA LEU A 103 9.44 -9.13 3.75
C LEU A 103 9.00 -10.51 3.25
N ASP A 104 9.47 -10.95 2.08
CA ASP A 104 9.13 -12.26 1.50
C ASP A 104 9.87 -13.43 2.17
N ASP A 105 10.81 -13.13 3.07
CA ASP A 105 11.46 -14.14 3.90
C ASP A 105 10.60 -14.53 5.11
N GLY A 106 9.67 -13.65 5.51
CA GLY A 106 8.77 -13.88 6.63
C GLY A 106 9.46 -13.90 8.00
N GLY A 107 8.66 -14.21 9.02
CA GLY A 107 9.10 -14.32 10.42
C GLY A 107 9.93 -13.13 10.88
N GLN A 108 11.01 -13.43 11.61
CA GLN A 108 11.86 -12.42 12.22
C GLN A 108 12.58 -11.50 11.21
N VAL A 109 12.87 -11.98 10.00
CA VAL A 109 13.48 -11.16 8.95
C VAL A 109 12.47 -10.10 8.49
N ALA A 110 11.22 -10.49 8.22
CA ALA A 110 10.18 -9.54 7.84
C ALA A 110 9.88 -8.53 8.96
N GLU A 111 9.82 -8.98 10.22
CA GLU A 111 9.65 -8.10 11.39
C GLU A 111 10.77 -7.07 11.50
N THR A 112 12.02 -7.50 11.38
CA THR A 112 13.19 -6.61 11.42
C THR A 112 13.18 -5.63 10.26
N ALA A 113 12.80 -6.08 9.05
CA ALA A 113 12.70 -5.26 7.87
C ALA A 113 11.63 -4.16 8.01
N LEU A 114 10.43 -4.51 8.48
CA LEU A 114 9.35 -3.54 8.76
C LEU A 114 9.80 -2.50 9.79
N ALA A 115 10.46 -2.93 10.85
CA ALA A 115 10.95 -2.04 11.90
C ALA A 115 12.09 -1.11 11.43
N ALA A 116 12.92 -1.56 10.49
CA ALA A 116 14.03 -0.78 9.93
C ALA A 116 13.60 0.18 8.80
N LEU A 117 12.54 -0.15 8.08
CA LEU A 117 12.10 0.59 6.89
C LEU A 117 11.84 2.09 7.14
N PRO A 118 11.24 2.52 8.27
CA PRO A 118 11.12 3.92 8.62
C PRO A 118 12.46 4.64 8.88
N PHE A 119 13.61 3.98 8.85
CA PHE A 119 14.90 4.66 8.94
C PHE A 119 15.55 4.89 7.57
N ALA A 120 15.05 4.25 6.51
CA ALA A 120 15.61 4.40 5.17
C ALA A 120 15.39 5.83 4.62
N ASP A 121 16.38 6.34 3.91
CA ASP A 121 16.32 7.68 3.30
C ASP A 121 15.37 7.73 2.10
N ASP A 122 15.18 6.60 1.43
CA ASP A 122 14.27 6.37 0.32
C ASP A 122 12.95 5.71 0.76
N ALA A 123 12.64 5.67 2.06
CA ALA A 123 11.46 4.99 2.61
C ALA A 123 10.12 5.31 1.92
N ASP A 124 9.97 6.49 1.33
CA ASP A 124 8.75 6.89 0.61
C ASP A 124 8.42 5.95 -0.57
N ILE A 125 9.43 5.32 -1.21
CA ILE A 125 9.19 4.36 -2.32
C ILE A 125 8.46 3.10 -1.84
N ALA A 126 8.45 2.84 -0.53
CA ALA A 126 7.82 1.66 0.03
C ALA A 126 6.31 1.82 0.25
N LEU A 127 5.78 3.04 0.22
CA LEU A 127 4.37 3.30 0.52
C LEU A 127 3.44 2.50 -0.40
N GLY A 128 3.68 2.49 -1.71
CA GLY A 128 2.88 1.73 -2.67
C GLY A 128 2.86 0.22 -2.38
N PRO A 129 4.03 -0.46 -2.38
CA PRO A 129 4.12 -1.88 -2.06
C PRO A 129 3.56 -2.25 -0.68
N LEU A 130 3.80 -1.43 0.35
CA LEU A 130 3.26 -1.67 1.70
C LEU A 130 1.73 -1.55 1.72
N GLY A 131 1.15 -0.56 1.04
CA GLY A 131 -0.29 -0.41 0.92
C GLY A 131 -0.96 -1.60 0.23
N LEU A 132 -0.35 -2.11 -0.84
CA LEU A 132 -0.83 -3.32 -1.52
C LEU A 132 -0.77 -4.55 -0.62
N ARG A 133 0.36 -4.76 0.08
CA ARG A 133 0.50 -5.87 1.04
C ARG A 133 -0.53 -5.76 2.17
N ALA A 134 -0.75 -4.58 2.73
CA ALA A 134 -1.74 -4.36 3.78
C ALA A 134 -3.18 -4.68 3.33
N LEU A 135 -3.53 -4.45 2.06
CA LEU A 135 -4.85 -4.83 1.54
C LEU A 135 -5.08 -6.34 1.52
N GLN A 136 -4.01 -7.12 1.33
CA GLN A 136 -3.99 -8.57 1.16
C GLN A 136 -3.64 -9.32 2.46
N ALA A 137 -3.11 -8.62 3.46
CA ALA A 137 -2.61 -9.19 4.70
C ALA A 137 -3.72 -9.88 5.53
N ALA A 138 -3.33 -10.95 6.23
CA ALA A 138 -4.17 -11.52 7.26
C ALA A 138 -4.31 -10.55 8.46
N PRO A 139 -5.37 -10.66 9.28
CA PRO A 139 -5.55 -9.77 10.43
C PRO A 139 -4.36 -9.70 11.40
N SER A 140 -3.63 -10.81 11.58
CA SER A 140 -2.44 -10.88 12.44
C SER A 140 -1.22 -10.15 11.89
N GLU A 141 -1.14 -9.96 10.57
CA GLU A 141 -0.01 -9.32 9.87
C GLU A 141 -0.27 -7.84 9.58
N LEU A 142 -1.53 -7.41 9.73
CA LEU A 142 -1.98 -6.10 9.33
C LEU A 142 -1.42 -4.99 10.22
N SER A 143 -1.40 -5.16 11.55
CA SER A 143 -0.97 -4.10 12.46
C SER A 143 0.49 -3.65 12.23
N PRO A 144 1.48 -4.56 12.15
CA PRO A 144 2.87 -4.16 11.87
C PRO A 144 3.04 -3.42 10.53
N LEU A 145 2.27 -3.80 9.51
CA LEU A 145 2.27 -3.11 8.21
C LEU A 145 1.71 -1.70 8.35
N LEU A 146 0.57 -1.52 9.02
CA LEU A 146 -0.06 -0.22 9.21
C LEU A 146 0.79 0.72 10.08
N GLU A 147 1.42 0.20 11.13
CA GLU A 147 2.36 0.95 11.97
C GLU A 147 3.57 1.43 11.17
N THR A 148 4.13 0.55 10.33
CA THR A 148 5.24 0.91 9.44
C THR A 148 4.82 1.98 8.42
N ILE A 149 3.66 1.82 7.79
CA ILE A 149 3.12 2.83 6.86
C ILE A 149 2.92 4.17 7.58
N LEU A 150 2.34 4.17 8.77
CA LEU A 150 2.15 5.38 9.57
C LEU A 150 3.50 6.02 9.93
N ALA A 151 4.51 5.24 10.30
CA ALA A 151 5.83 5.74 10.63
C ALA A 151 6.51 6.40 9.41
N VAL A 152 6.40 5.82 8.21
CA VAL A 152 6.91 6.41 6.97
C VAL A 152 6.11 7.65 6.57
N ALA A 153 4.78 7.54 6.56
CA ALA A 153 3.87 8.61 6.18
C ALA A 153 3.95 9.80 7.14
N GLY A 154 4.15 9.57 8.44
CA GLY A 154 4.24 10.60 9.48
C GLY A 154 5.54 11.39 9.52
N LYS A 155 6.58 10.98 8.76
CA LYS A 155 7.84 11.74 8.68
C LYS A 155 7.60 13.15 8.12
N PRO A 156 8.27 14.18 8.66
CA PRO A 156 8.28 15.50 8.05
C PRO A 156 8.72 15.45 6.58
N ALA A 157 8.05 16.23 5.72
CA ALA A 157 8.44 16.34 4.32
C ALA A 157 9.86 16.90 4.20
N ARG A 158 10.71 16.20 3.45
CA ARG A 158 12.07 16.65 3.15
C ARG A 158 12.05 17.59 1.94
N PRO A 159 12.96 18.58 1.84
CA PRO A 159 13.04 19.50 0.70
C PRO A 159 13.68 18.81 -0.52
N ARG A 160 13.03 17.76 -1.03
CA ARG A 160 13.43 17.00 -2.20
C ARG A 160 12.19 16.68 -3.04
N GLU A 161 12.40 16.32 -4.30
CA GLU A 161 11.32 15.81 -5.14
C GLU A 161 10.75 14.49 -4.56
N PRO A 162 9.42 14.29 -4.56
CA PRO A 162 8.81 13.02 -4.17
C PRO A 162 9.34 11.87 -5.03
N LEU A 163 9.81 10.79 -4.39
CA LEU A 163 10.42 9.67 -5.12
C LEU A 163 9.41 8.82 -5.88
N ASP A 164 8.24 8.56 -5.29
CA ASP A 164 7.16 7.78 -5.89
C ASP A 164 5.78 8.37 -5.51
N PRO A 165 5.35 9.46 -6.17
CA PRO A 165 4.08 10.09 -5.85
C PRO A 165 2.87 9.19 -6.18
N GLU A 166 2.98 8.31 -7.19
CA GLU A 166 1.88 7.40 -7.54
C GLU A 166 1.74 6.26 -6.53
N GLY A 167 2.85 5.69 -6.06
CA GLY A 167 2.85 4.70 -4.98
C GLY A 167 2.29 5.28 -3.68
N ALA A 168 2.65 6.51 -3.34
CA ALA A 168 2.08 7.20 -2.19
C ALA A 168 0.56 7.39 -2.31
N ARG A 169 0.04 7.77 -3.50
CA ARG A 169 -1.41 7.86 -3.75
C ARG A 169 -2.12 6.52 -3.65
N ALA A 170 -1.53 5.47 -4.23
CA ALA A 170 -2.06 4.12 -4.14
C ALA A 170 -2.12 3.63 -2.69
N CYS A 171 -1.09 3.94 -1.89
CA CYS A 171 -1.07 3.67 -0.45
C CYS A 171 -2.21 4.39 0.28
N ALA A 172 -2.43 5.68 -0.03
CA ALA A 172 -3.51 6.47 0.54
C ALA A 172 -4.90 5.86 0.27
N GLU A 173 -5.16 5.44 -0.97
CA GLU A 173 -6.41 4.76 -1.32
C GLU A 173 -6.54 3.40 -0.61
N ALA A 174 -5.44 2.66 -0.46
CA ALA A 174 -5.42 1.43 0.32
C ALA A 174 -5.79 1.67 1.79
N MET A 175 -5.27 2.74 2.42
CA MET A 175 -5.60 3.09 3.80
C MET A 175 -7.08 3.46 3.96
N LEU A 176 -7.64 4.24 3.03
CA LEU A 176 -9.08 4.56 3.03
C LEU A 176 -9.94 3.29 2.87
N ALA A 177 -9.56 2.39 1.96
CA ALA A 177 -10.24 1.12 1.78
C ALA A 177 -10.20 0.28 3.06
N ILE A 178 -9.05 0.18 3.74
CA ILE A 178 -8.92 -0.57 5.01
C ILE A 178 -9.75 0.09 6.11
N ALA A 179 -9.70 1.42 6.26
CA ALA A 179 -10.48 2.16 7.26
C ALA A 179 -12.00 1.92 7.13
N SER A 180 -12.49 1.74 5.90
CA SER A 180 -13.90 1.45 5.60
C SER A 180 -14.33 -0.01 5.84
N ARG A 181 -13.41 -0.95 6.06
CA ARG A 181 -13.74 -2.37 6.29
C ARG A 181 -14.34 -2.57 7.68
N THR A 182 -15.66 -2.51 7.78
CA THR A 182 -16.40 -2.73 9.05
C THR A 182 -16.23 -4.12 9.65
N SER A 183 -15.72 -5.08 8.87
CA SER A 183 -15.37 -6.42 9.33
C SER A 183 -14.06 -6.48 10.14
N LEU A 184 -13.22 -5.44 10.07
CA LEU A 184 -11.98 -5.34 10.85
C LEU A 184 -12.25 -4.73 12.23
N ALA A 185 -11.39 -5.07 13.20
CA ALA A 185 -11.42 -4.45 14.51
C ALA A 185 -11.17 -2.93 14.42
N ARG A 186 -11.61 -2.18 15.44
CA ARG A 186 -11.49 -0.71 15.48
C ARG A 186 -10.03 -0.24 15.38
N GLU A 187 -9.11 -0.92 16.05
CA GLU A 187 -7.71 -0.52 16.20
C GLU A 187 -6.95 -0.47 14.85
N PRO A 188 -6.91 -1.54 14.02
CA PRO A 188 -6.32 -1.45 12.68
C PRO A 188 -6.98 -0.40 11.78
N ARG A 189 -8.30 -0.22 11.89
CA ARG A 189 -9.00 0.82 11.13
C ARG A 189 -8.55 2.23 11.56
N ALA A 190 -8.35 2.47 12.85
CA ALA A 190 -7.87 3.74 13.38
C ALA A 190 -6.41 4.03 12.98
N LEU A 191 -5.55 3.02 12.94
CA LEU A 191 -4.19 3.15 12.39
C LEU A 191 -4.22 3.53 10.90
N ALA A 192 -5.08 2.88 10.10
CA ALA A 192 -5.24 3.22 8.69
C ALA A 192 -5.75 4.66 8.49
N VAL A 193 -6.70 5.13 9.31
CA VAL A 193 -7.14 6.54 9.31
C VAL A 193 -5.98 7.48 9.62
N SER A 194 -5.19 7.18 10.65
CA SER A 194 -4.04 8.01 11.04
C SER A 194 -3.00 8.09 9.91
N ALA A 195 -2.71 6.97 9.25
CA ALA A 195 -1.82 6.92 8.10
C ALA A 195 -2.38 7.71 6.91
N ALA A 196 -3.67 7.60 6.62
CA ALA A 196 -4.33 8.37 5.56
C ALA A 196 -4.24 9.89 5.80
N ARG A 197 -4.37 10.33 7.06
CA ARG A 197 -4.20 11.74 7.44
C ARG A 197 -2.78 12.23 7.24
N ALA A 198 -1.79 11.47 7.69
CA ALA A 198 -0.38 11.80 7.48
C ALA A 198 -0.05 11.95 5.97
N LEU A 199 -0.62 11.08 5.11
CA LEU A 199 -0.50 11.22 3.66
C LEU A 199 -1.23 12.48 3.12
N ALA A 200 -2.40 12.82 3.66
CA ALA A 200 -3.16 14.01 3.29
C ALA A 200 -2.47 15.32 3.71
N GLU A 201 -1.72 15.31 4.80
CA GLU A 201 -0.87 16.44 5.22
C GLU A 201 0.26 16.69 4.23
N LYS A 202 0.78 15.64 3.60
CA LYS A 202 1.78 15.71 2.52
C LYS A 202 1.19 16.06 1.15
N GLY A 203 -0.12 16.32 1.06
CA GLY A 203 -0.79 16.62 -0.21
C GLY A 203 -0.93 15.42 -1.15
N VAL A 204 -0.77 14.20 -0.63
CA VAL A 204 -0.93 12.96 -1.42
C VAL A 204 -2.40 12.60 -1.60
N VAL A 205 -3.23 12.83 -0.57
CA VAL A 205 -4.69 12.65 -0.64
C VAL A 205 -5.34 13.97 -1.05
N PHE A 206 -6.06 13.95 -2.17
CA PHE A 206 -6.69 15.15 -2.71
C PHE A 206 -7.97 15.57 -1.97
N ASP A 207 -8.66 14.64 -1.31
CA ASP A 207 -9.92 14.92 -0.64
C ASP A 207 -9.90 14.45 0.83
N ARG A 208 -9.60 15.39 1.73
CA ARG A 208 -9.62 15.15 3.18
C ARG A 208 -10.99 14.76 3.72
N SER A 209 -12.07 15.12 3.02
CA SER A 209 -13.44 14.82 3.47
C SER A 209 -13.77 13.32 3.41
N ARG A 210 -12.99 12.54 2.64
CA ARG A 210 -13.11 11.07 2.56
C ARG A 210 -12.54 10.35 3.78
N ILE A 211 -11.75 11.02 4.62
CA ILE A 211 -11.12 10.39 5.78
C ILE A 211 -12.15 10.30 6.91
N PRO A 212 -12.48 9.08 7.39
CA PRO A 212 -13.41 8.93 8.51
C PRO A 212 -12.93 9.63 9.78
N SER A 213 -13.85 10.29 10.49
CA SER A 213 -13.59 10.95 11.78
C SER A 213 -14.15 10.20 12.98
N ASP A 214 -15.00 9.18 12.76
CA ASP A 214 -15.61 8.36 13.80
C ASP A 214 -14.62 7.46 14.55
N LEU A 215 -13.42 7.29 13.99
CA LEU A 215 -12.38 6.41 14.51
C LEU A 215 -11.32 7.13 15.34
N ASP A 216 -11.50 8.42 15.63
CA ASP A 216 -10.52 9.20 16.39
C ASP A 216 -10.46 8.77 17.87
N PRO A 217 -9.24 8.75 18.47
CA PRO A 217 -9.06 8.32 19.86
C PRO A 217 -9.67 9.27 20.90
N ASN A 218 -10.16 10.46 20.52
CA ASN A 218 -11.06 11.33 21.30
C ASN A 218 -11.69 12.37 20.35
N PRO A 219 -13.00 12.69 20.48
CA PRO A 219 -13.64 13.79 19.73
C PRO A 219 -13.19 15.18 20.21
#